data_AF-A0A977Q443-F1
#
_entry.id   AF-A0A977Q443-F1
#
_cell.length_a   1.000
_cell.length_b   1.000
_cell.length_c   1.000
_cell.angle_alpha   90.00
_cell.angle_beta   90.00
_cell.angle_gamma   90.00
#
_symmetry.space_group_name_H-M   'P 1'
#
loop_
_entity.id
_entity.type
_entity.pdbx_description
1 polymer ?
#
loop_
_entity_poly.entity_id
_entity_poly.type
_entity_poly.pdbx_seq_one_letter_code
_entity_poly.pdbx_strand_id
1 'polypeptide(L)'
;MESRFRYSKDIVYNNFPWPQDLPKQKIQGVEKLAQQVLKVRERYPDSSLADLYDPLTMPTDLVHAHQELDKFIESCYRPLPFSSEAKRMEFLFELYEKYTADLFTKEKVKRTKKKV
;
A
#
# COMPACT_ATOMS: atom_id res chain seq x y z
N MET A 1 9.55 2.80 -25.57
CA MET A 1 8.76 3.15 -24.36
C MET A 1 9.20 2.20 -23.27
N GLU A 2 9.82 2.68 -22.19
CA GLU A 2 10.28 1.80 -21.10
C GLU A 2 9.13 1.55 -20.13
N SER A 3 8.74 0.28 -19.98
CA SER A 3 7.67 -0.22 -19.10
C SER A 3 8.14 -0.50 -17.66
N ARG A 4 9.16 0.23 -17.19
CA ARG A 4 9.71 0.03 -15.83
C ARG A 4 8.89 0.80 -14.80
N PHE A 5 8.69 0.21 -13.63
CA PHE A 5 8.07 0.91 -12.50
C PHE A 5 8.93 2.09 -12.06
N ARG A 6 8.34 3.28 -11.98
CA ARG A 6 8.97 4.48 -11.43
C ARG A 6 8.20 4.90 -10.19
N TYR A 7 8.83 4.74 -9.03
CA TYR A 7 8.24 5.17 -7.77
C TYR A 7 8.50 6.66 -7.56
N SER A 8 7.47 7.40 -7.13
CA SER A 8 7.59 8.80 -6.72
C SER A 8 6.86 9.00 -5.41
N LYS A 9 7.53 9.66 -4.46
CA LYS A 9 6.94 10.02 -3.17
C LYS A 9 5.67 10.86 -3.36
N ASP A 10 5.74 11.86 -4.25
CA ASP A 10 4.68 12.86 -4.41
C ASP A 10 3.48 12.33 -5.20
N ILE A 11 3.67 11.28 -6.00
CA ILE A 11 2.61 10.69 -6.83
C ILE A 11 2.04 9.42 -6.17
N VAL A 12 2.89 8.57 -5.60
CA VAL A 12 2.49 7.26 -5.05
C VAL A 12 2.32 7.35 -3.53
N TYR A 13 3.40 7.58 -2.79
CA TYR A 13 3.37 7.42 -1.32
C TYR A 13 2.42 8.41 -0.63
N ASN A 14 2.54 9.71 -0.94
CA ASN A 14 1.75 10.75 -0.29
C ASN A 14 0.25 10.63 -0.58
N ASN A 15 -0.12 9.97 -1.69
CA ASN A 15 -1.51 9.83 -2.13
C ASN A 15 -2.07 8.43 -1.85
N PHE A 16 -1.29 7.52 -1.27
CA PHE A 16 -1.74 6.15 -1.04
C PHE A 16 -2.74 6.11 0.14
N PRO A 17 -3.98 5.65 -0.09
CA PRO A 17 -5.02 5.72 0.93
C PRO A 17 -4.89 4.55 1.91
N TRP A 18 -4.10 4.71 2.97
CA TRP A 18 -3.95 3.69 4.02
C TRP A 18 -5.11 3.72 5.04
N PRO A 19 -5.63 2.57 5.53
CA PRO A 19 -6.73 2.53 6.49
C PRO A 19 -6.37 3.27 7.79
N GLN A 20 -7.27 4.14 8.21
CA GLN A 20 -7.17 4.89 9.46
C GLN A 20 -7.66 4.05 10.65
N ASP A 21 -7.20 4.39 11.86
CA ASP A 21 -7.66 3.83 13.14
C ASP A 21 -7.61 2.29 13.27
N LEU A 22 -6.55 1.68 12.74
CA LEU A 22 -6.34 0.23 12.87
C LEU A 22 -6.19 -0.20 14.34
N PRO A 23 -6.86 -1.28 14.78
CA PRO A 23 -6.63 -1.88 16.08
C PRO A 23 -5.17 -2.28 16.25
N LYS A 24 -4.61 -2.10 17.46
CA LYS A 24 -3.22 -2.47 17.79
C LYS A 24 -2.86 -3.91 17.39
N GLN A 25 -3.82 -4.83 17.51
CA GLN A 25 -3.66 -6.23 17.10
C GLN A 25 -3.35 -6.37 15.60
N LYS A 26 -4.00 -5.58 14.74
CA LYS A 26 -3.72 -5.59 13.29
C LYS A 26 -2.34 -5.00 13.00
N ILE A 27 -1.96 -3.91 13.66
CA ILE A 27 -0.63 -3.31 13.50
C ILE A 27 0.47 -4.33 13.84
N GLN A 28 0.34 -5.01 14.99
CA GLN A 28 1.27 -6.05 15.41
C GLN A 28 1.28 -7.26 14.47
N GLY A 29 0.13 -7.63 13.90
CA GLY A 29 0.02 -8.69 12.91
C GLY A 29 0.79 -8.37 11.62
N VAL A 30 0.63 -7.15 11.09
CA VAL A 30 1.39 -6.67 9.92
C VAL A 30 2.89 -6.69 10.23
N GLU A 31 3.30 -6.18 11.38
CA GLU A 31 4.71 -6.16 11.80
C GLU A 31 5.30 -7.59 11.84
N LYS A 32 4.59 -8.52 12.47
CA LYS A 32 5.03 -9.92 12.56
C LYS A 32 5.22 -10.56 11.18
N LEU A 33 4.27 -10.35 10.27
CA LEU A 33 4.33 -10.92 8.91
C LEU A 33 5.41 -10.24 8.06
N ALA A 34 5.61 -8.93 8.21
CA ALA A 34 6.71 -8.22 7.56
C ALA A 34 8.08 -8.75 8.04
N GLN A 35 8.24 -9.02 9.34
CA GLN A 35 9.44 -9.64 9.89
C GLN A 35 9.64 -11.07 9.35
N GLN A 36 8.56 -11.83 9.13
CA GLN A 36 8.65 -13.15 8.50
C GLN A 36 9.19 -13.07 7.06
N VAL A 37 8.75 -12.09 6.26
CA VAL A 37 9.31 -11.84 4.92
C VAL A 37 10.81 -11.56 5.00
N LEU A 38 11.25 -10.73 5.95
CA LEU A 38 12.69 -10.45 6.14
C LEU A 38 13.48 -11.72 6.49
N LYS A 39 12.99 -12.51 7.45
CA LYS A 39 13.61 -13.79 7.82
C LYS A 39 13.68 -14.77 6.65
N VAL A 40 12.66 -14.80 5.80
CA VAL A 40 12.67 -15.66 4.61
C VAL A 40 13.77 -15.22 3.64
N ARG A 41 13.93 -13.92 3.39
CA ARG A 41 15.00 -13.40 2.54
C ARG A 41 16.39 -13.75 3.08
N GLU A 42 16.59 -13.68 4.40
CA GLU A 42 17.87 -14.01 5.06
C GLU A 42 18.32 -15.45 4.84
N ARG A 43 17.40 -16.37 4.49
CA ARG A 43 17.75 -17.76 4.15
C ARG A 43 18.46 -17.91 2.81
N TYR A 44 18.52 -16.85 2.01
CA TYR A 44 19.11 -16.83 0.67
C TYR A 44 20.26 -15.81 0.58
N PRO A 45 21.37 -16.00 1.32
CA PRO A 45 22.45 -15.01 1.42
C PRO A 45 23.20 -14.78 0.10
N ASP A 46 23.19 -15.77 -0.80
CA ASP A 46 23.88 -15.70 -2.10
C ASP A 46 23.00 -15.11 -3.22
N SER A 47 21.71 -14.87 -2.95
CA SER A 47 20.77 -14.31 -3.92
C SER A 47 20.64 -12.80 -3.77
N SER A 48 20.68 -12.06 -4.87
CA SER A 48 20.35 -10.64 -4.84
C SER A 48 18.85 -10.42 -4.66
N LEU A 49 18.43 -9.20 -4.29
CA LEU A 49 17.01 -8.86 -4.29
C LEU A 49 16.38 -8.97 -5.69
N ALA A 50 17.16 -8.80 -6.77
CA ALA A 50 16.62 -9.01 -8.11
C ALA A 50 16.25 -10.49 -8.33
N ASP A 51 17.15 -11.41 -7.94
CA ASP A 51 16.93 -12.85 -8.09
C ASP A 51 15.76 -13.35 -7.21
N LEU A 52 15.65 -12.79 -5.99
CA LEU A 52 14.57 -13.13 -5.07
C LEU A 52 13.19 -12.61 -5.52
N TYR A 53 13.14 -11.61 -6.40
CA TYR A 53 11.91 -10.97 -6.85
C TYR A 53 11.61 -11.13 -8.33
N ASP A 54 12.42 -11.87 -9.07
CA ASP A 54 12.08 -12.32 -10.42
C ASP A 54 10.90 -13.31 -10.33
N PRO A 55 9.79 -13.09 -11.07
CA PRO A 55 8.61 -13.96 -11.02
C PRO A 55 8.88 -15.43 -11.35
N LEU A 56 9.94 -15.74 -12.10
CA LEU A 56 10.30 -17.10 -12.50
C LEU A 56 11.20 -17.79 -11.48
N THR A 57 11.94 -17.04 -10.65
CA THR A 57 12.92 -17.60 -9.70
C THR A 57 12.61 -17.28 -8.24
N MET A 58 11.57 -16.49 -7.94
CA MET A 58 11.17 -16.19 -6.57
C MET A 58 10.92 -17.50 -5.79
N PRO A 59 11.64 -17.73 -4.68
CA PRO A 59 11.47 -18.94 -3.89
C PRO A 59 10.05 -19.10 -3.35
N THR A 60 9.52 -20.33 -3.37
CA THR A 60 8.12 -20.63 -3.01
C THR A 60 7.76 -20.18 -1.59
N ASP A 61 8.68 -20.29 -0.64
CA ASP A 61 8.49 -19.82 0.73
C ASP A 61 8.42 -18.29 0.84
N LEU A 62 9.13 -17.56 -0.03
CA LEU A 62 9.03 -16.11 -0.15
C LEU A 62 7.69 -15.71 -0.78
N VAL A 63 7.26 -16.42 -1.84
CA VAL A 63 5.92 -16.25 -2.43
C VAL A 63 4.84 -16.40 -1.36
N HIS A 64 4.90 -17.48 -0.57
CA HIS A 64 3.92 -17.71 0.49
C HIS A 64 3.96 -16.63 1.58
N ALA A 65 5.15 -16.17 1.99
CA ALA A 65 5.27 -15.11 2.98
C ALA A 65 4.61 -13.79 2.51
N HIS A 66 4.75 -13.42 1.23
CA HIS A 66 4.04 -12.27 0.67
C HIS A 66 2.54 -12.50 0.59
N GLN A 67 2.08 -13.68 0.15
CA GLN A 67 0.66 -14.00 0.10
C GLN A 67 -0.02 -13.93 1.48
N GLU A 68 0.67 -14.36 2.54
CA GLU A 68 0.19 -14.22 3.92
C GLU A 68 0.10 -12.76 4.35
N LEU A 69 1.16 -11.98 4.09
CA LEU A 69 1.19 -10.55 4.38
C LEU A 69 0.09 -9.79 3.63
N ASP A 70 -0.08 -10.05 2.33
CA ASP A 70 -1.08 -9.39 1.48
C ASP A 70 -2.50 -9.69 1.97
N LYS A 71 -2.83 -10.95 2.24
CA LYS A 71 -4.14 -11.33 2.80
C LYS A 71 -4.41 -10.62 4.12
N PHE A 72 -3.38 -10.49 4.96
CA PHE A 72 -3.52 -9.81 6.24
C PHE A 72 -3.70 -8.30 6.06
N ILE A 73 -2.96 -7.67 5.14
CA ILE A 73 -3.12 -6.25 4.78
C ILE A 73 -4.53 -6.02 4.20
N GLU A 74 -5.03 -6.86 3.31
CA GLU A 74 -6.40 -6.76 2.79
C GLU A 74 -7.44 -6.78 3.93
N SER A 75 -7.23 -7.63 4.93
CA SER A 75 -8.08 -7.66 6.13
C SER A 75 -8.05 -6.35 6.93
N CYS A 76 -7.00 -5.54 6.81
CA CYS A 76 -6.89 -4.21 7.42
C CYS A 76 -7.81 -3.19 6.73
N TYR A 77 -8.02 -3.32 5.42
CA TYR A 77 -8.91 -2.45 4.66
C TYR A 77 -10.37 -2.85 4.79
N ARG A 78 -10.68 -4.15 4.76
CA ARG A 78 -12.07 -4.66 4.78
C ARG A 78 -12.15 -6.12 5.23
N PRO A 79 -13.33 -6.62 5.65
CA PRO A 79 -13.47 -8.01 6.12
C PRO A 79 -13.39 -9.08 5.03
N LEU A 80 -13.72 -8.75 3.79
CA LEU A 80 -13.78 -9.70 2.66
C LEU A 80 -12.60 -9.47 1.70
N PRO A 81 -11.95 -10.54 1.18
CA PRO A 81 -10.86 -10.41 0.22
C PRO A 81 -11.32 -9.79 -1.09
N PHE A 82 -10.40 -9.21 -1.85
CA PHE A 82 -10.70 -8.70 -3.18
C PHE A 82 -10.81 -9.84 -4.19
N SER A 83 -11.80 -9.77 -5.08
CA SER A 83 -12.00 -10.78 -6.14
C SER A 83 -11.08 -10.59 -7.35
N SER A 84 -10.54 -9.39 -7.55
CA SER A 84 -9.60 -9.07 -8.61
C SER A 84 -8.79 -7.82 -8.28
N GLU A 85 -7.68 -7.61 -9.00
CA GLU A 85 -6.88 -6.41 -8.90
C GLU A 85 -7.68 -5.13 -9.25
N ALA A 86 -8.55 -5.21 -10.26
CA ALA A 86 -9.43 -4.10 -10.62
C ALA A 86 -10.36 -3.71 -9.46
N LYS A 87 -10.91 -4.69 -8.72
CA LYS A 87 -11.72 -4.43 -7.53
C LYS A 87 -10.92 -3.87 -6.35
N ARG A 88 -9.64 -4.24 -6.23
CA ARG A 88 -8.73 -3.62 -5.26
C ARG A 88 -8.48 -2.15 -5.62
N MET A 89 -8.24 -1.87 -6.90
CA MET A 89 -8.00 -0.51 -7.40
C MET A 89 -9.22 0.40 -7.22
N GLU A 90 -10.41 -0.07 -7.62
CA GLU A 90 -11.68 0.64 -7.44
C GLU A 90 -11.88 1.05 -5.97
N PHE A 91 -11.71 0.10 -5.05
CA PHE A 91 -11.83 0.35 -3.62
C PHE A 91 -10.80 1.37 -3.09
N LEU A 92 -9.54 1.31 -3.54
CA LEU A 92 -8.52 2.26 -3.12
C LEU A 92 -8.86 3.68 -3.63
N PHE A 93 -9.38 3.83 -4.85
CA PHE A 93 -9.83 5.13 -5.35
C PHE A 93 -11.01 5.68 -4.56
N GLU A 94 -12.02 4.85 -4.26
CA GLU A 94 -13.14 5.25 -3.39
C GLU A 94 -12.65 5.71 -2.00
N LEU A 95 -11.67 5.00 -1.42
CA LEU A 95 -11.09 5.36 -0.13
C LEU A 95 -10.30 6.67 -0.21
N TYR A 96 -9.54 6.89 -1.28
CA TYR A 96 -8.83 8.13 -1.52
C TYR A 96 -9.79 9.33 -1.68
N GLU A 97 -10.86 9.18 -2.46
CA GLU A 97 -11.90 10.21 -2.59
C GLU A 97 -12.51 10.56 -1.23
N LYS A 98 -12.81 9.55 -0.40
CA LYS A 98 -13.30 9.76 0.96
C LYS A 98 -12.33 10.56 1.82
N TYR A 99 -11.02 10.30 1.73
CA TYR A 99 -10.00 11.03 2.51
C TYR A 99 -9.73 12.44 1.99
N THR A 100 -10.03 12.72 0.72
CA THR A 100 -9.73 14.00 0.08
C THR A 100 -10.96 14.87 -0.17
N ALA A 101 -12.18 14.36 0.03
CA ALA A 101 -13.43 15.11 -0.16
C ALA A 101 -13.44 16.47 0.55
N ASP A 102 -12.92 16.53 1.78
CA ASP A 102 -12.90 17.76 2.59
C ASP A 102 -11.82 18.79 2.16
N LEU A 103 -10.84 18.37 1.35
CA LEU A 103 -9.79 19.26 0.85
C LEU A 103 -10.32 20.19 -0.25
N PHE A 104 -11.38 19.77 -0.96
CA PHE A 104 -11.95 20.52 -2.08
C PHE A 104 -13.25 21.26 -1.71
N THR A 105 -13.79 21.06 -0.51
CA THR A 105 -15.02 21.72 -0.02
C THR A 105 -14.77 22.94 0.86
N LYS A 106 -13.52 23.17 1.34
CA LYS A 106 -13.17 24.43 2.04
C LYS A 106 -13.01 25.58 1.04
N GLU A 107 -14.08 26.38 0.96
CA GLU A 107 -14.28 27.53 0.09
C GLU A 107 -13.20 28.63 0.12
N LYS A 108 -13.15 29.34 -1.01
CA LYS A 108 -12.41 30.56 -1.32
C LYS A 108 -12.40 31.58 -0.16
N VAL A 109 -11.21 31.85 0.38
CA VAL A 109 -10.98 33.05 1.20
C VAL A 109 -11.32 34.28 0.36
N LYS A 110 -12.44 34.95 0.65
CA LYS A 110 -12.78 36.25 0.05
C LYS A 110 -11.69 37.25 0.44
N ARG A 111 -10.79 37.56 -0.49
CA ARG A 111 -9.83 38.66 -0.34
C ARG A 111 -10.60 39.98 -0.19
N THR A 112 -10.67 40.51 1.02
CA THR A 112 -11.18 41.85 1.30
C THR A 112 -10.22 42.86 0.69
N LYS A 113 -10.64 43.58 -0.36
CA LYS A 113 -9.87 44.69 -0.93
C LYS A 113 -9.75 45.80 0.12
N LYS A 114 -8.56 46.01 0.68
CA LYS A 114 -8.25 47.23 1.42
C LYS A 114 -8.30 48.40 0.43
N LYS A 115 -9.27 49.30 0.60
CA LYS A 115 -9.27 50.60 -0.06
C LYS A 115 -8.08 51.40 0.49
N VAL A 116 -7.18 51.80 -0.40
CA VAL A 116 -6.19 52.86 -0.17
C VAL A 116 -6.77 54.13 -0.77
#